data_AF-A0AAN9NKY7-F1
#
_entry.id   AF-A0AAN9NKY7-F1
#
_cell.length_a   1.000
_cell.length_b   1.000
_cell.length_c   1.000
_cell.angle_alpha   90.00
_cell.angle_beta   90.00
_cell.angle_gamma   90.00
#
_symmetry.space_group_name_H-M   'P 1'
#
loop_
_entity.id
_entity.type
_entity.pdbx_description
1 polymer ?
#
loop_
_entity_poly.entity_id
_entity_poly.type
_entity_poly.pdbx_seq_one_letter_code
_entity_poly.pdbx_strand_id
1 'polypeptide(L)'
;MKGMDGVVSVIPNRIYNVETSRSWDFLNFPENVPRTNVESDIIVGVLDTGIWTNSSSFSDEGFGPPPQKWKGTCDNFTCNK
;
A
#
# COMPACT_ATOMS: atom_id res chain seq x y z
N MET A 1 -19.09 -27.53 2.75
CA MET A 1 -18.64 -26.66 3.87
C MET A 1 -19.82 -25.97 4.55
N LYS A 2 -20.68 -25.24 3.83
CA LYS A 2 -21.88 -24.67 4.44
C LYS A 2 -22.76 -25.80 5.00
N GLY A 3 -23.11 -25.72 6.28
CA GLY A 3 -23.92 -26.73 6.98
C GLY A 3 -23.13 -27.88 7.63
N MET A 4 -21.80 -27.85 7.61
CA MET A 4 -20.98 -28.75 8.43
C MET A 4 -20.90 -28.24 9.86
N ASP A 5 -20.90 -29.15 10.83
CA ASP A 5 -20.75 -28.80 12.24
C ASP A 5 -19.43 -28.04 12.47
N GLY A 6 -19.48 -26.94 13.22
CA GLY A 6 -18.35 -26.02 13.42
C GLY A 6 -18.14 -24.94 12.33
N VAL A 7 -18.88 -24.95 11.21
CA VAL A 7 -18.77 -23.89 10.18
C VAL A 7 -19.83 -22.81 10.37
N VAL A 8 -19.40 -21.62 10.85
CA VAL A 8 -20.29 -20.49 11.15
C VAL A 8 -20.79 -19.78 9.87
N SER A 9 -19.92 -19.55 8.89
CA SER A 9 -20.31 -18.92 7.62
C SER A 9 -19.36 -19.30 6.48
N VAL A 10 -19.86 -19.20 5.25
CA VAL A 10 -19.08 -19.38 4.02
C VAL A 10 -19.37 -18.18 3.13
N ILE A 11 -18.33 -17.42 2.80
CA ILE A 11 -18.40 -16.25 1.92
C ILE A 11 -17.77 -16.64 0.58
N PRO A 12 -18.53 -16.65 -0.53
CA PRO A 12 -17.99 -16.96 -1.85
C PRO A 12 -16.95 -15.94 -2.27
N ASN A 13 -15.89 -16.42 -2.94
CA ASN A 13 -14.87 -15.55 -3.53
C ASN A 13 -15.48 -14.60 -4.59
N ARG A 14 -14.95 -13.38 -4.68
CA ARG A 14 -15.38 -12.36 -5.65
C ARG A 14 -14.16 -11.78 -6.35
N ILE A 15 -14.32 -11.49 -7.65
CA ILE A 15 -13.33 -10.74 -8.42
C ILE A 15 -13.68 -9.26 -8.32
N TYR A 16 -12.71 -8.44 -7.97
CA TYR A 16 -12.83 -6.98 -7.92
C TYR A 16 -12.06 -6.37 -9.08
N ASN A 17 -12.56 -5.27 -9.63
CA ASN A 17 -11.89 -4.49 -10.67
C ASN A 17 -11.11 -3.33 -10.04
N VAL A 18 -10.15 -2.77 -10.79
CA VAL A 18 -9.38 -1.59 -10.37
C VAL A 18 -10.24 -0.33 -10.60
N GLU A 19 -10.37 0.52 -9.58
CA GLU A 19 -11.42 1.56 -9.52
C GLU A 19 -10.90 3.03 -9.54
N THR A 20 -9.62 3.29 -9.86
CA THR A 20 -9.07 4.66 -9.70
C THR A 20 -8.80 5.41 -11.01
N SER A 21 -9.30 6.64 -11.13
CA SER A 21 -8.81 7.66 -12.08
C SER A 21 -8.81 9.07 -11.46
N ARG A 22 -7.81 9.91 -11.83
CA ARG A 22 -7.63 11.37 -11.58
C ARG A 22 -8.30 11.94 -10.30
N SER A 23 -7.68 11.78 -9.13
CA SER A 23 -8.27 12.15 -7.84
C SER A 23 -7.86 13.53 -7.27
N TRP A 24 -6.59 13.94 -7.37
CA TRP A 24 -6.09 15.08 -6.58
C TRP A 24 -6.66 16.45 -6.98
N ASP A 25 -6.78 16.72 -8.29
CA ASP A 25 -7.40 17.95 -8.81
C ASP A 25 -8.88 18.04 -8.41
N PHE A 26 -9.60 16.91 -8.47
CA PHE A 26 -11.01 16.83 -8.06
C PHE A 26 -11.18 17.15 -6.56
N LEU A 27 -10.24 16.69 -5.74
CA LEU A 27 -10.25 16.94 -4.30
C LEU A 27 -9.71 18.32 -3.91
N ASN A 28 -9.29 19.15 -4.87
CA ASN A 28 -8.63 20.44 -4.66
C ASN A 28 -7.43 20.32 -3.69
N PHE A 29 -6.59 19.31 -3.90
CA PHE A 29 -5.42 19.02 -3.07
C PHE A 29 -4.12 19.38 -3.80
N PRO A 30 -3.60 20.60 -3.63
CA PRO A 30 -2.40 21.06 -4.34
C PRO A 30 -1.13 20.40 -3.80
N GLU A 31 -0.03 20.47 -4.55
CA GLU A 31 1.26 19.90 -4.13
C GLU A 31 1.81 20.56 -2.87
N ASN A 32 1.66 21.88 -2.75
CA ASN A 32 2.23 22.69 -1.66
C ASN A 32 1.35 22.71 -0.39
N VAL A 33 0.96 21.53 0.09
CA VAL A 33 0.27 21.38 1.37
C VAL A 33 1.27 21.29 2.53
N PRO A 34 0.96 21.82 3.73
CA PRO A 34 1.80 21.61 4.91
C PRO A 34 1.96 20.12 5.23
N ARG A 35 3.20 19.67 5.44
CA ARG A 35 3.56 18.29 5.75
C ARG A 35 4.25 18.20 7.10
N THR A 36 4.19 17.03 7.71
CA THR A 36 4.90 16.76 8.98
C THR A 36 5.90 15.63 8.81
N ASN A 37 6.99 15.66 9.60
CA ASN A 37 8.00 14.59 9.58
C ASN A 37 7.44 13.24 10.05
N VAL A 38 6.25 13.20 10.65
CA VAL A 38 5.60 11.93 11.02
C VAL A 38 5.24 11.10 9.79
N GLU A 39 5.01 11.75 8.64
CA GLU A 39 4.61 11.08 7.40
C GLU A 39 5.67 10.10 6.90
N SER A 40 6.97 10.36 7.13
CA SER A 40 8.05 9.45 6.72
C SER A 40 8.09 8.14 7.51
N ASP A 41 7.43 8.09 8.68
CA ASP A 41 7.34 6.90 9.52
C ASP A 41 6.01 6.15 9.37
N ILE A 42 5.13 6.58 8.45
CA ILE A 42 3.85 5.91 8.17
C ILE A 42 4.06 4.84 7.11
N ILE A 43 3.52 3.64 7.36
CA ILE A 43 3.61 2.50 6.45
C ILE A 43 2.22 2.26 5.86
N VAL A 44 2.10 2.38 4.54
CA VAL A 44 0.84 2.13 3.81
C VAL A 44 0.92 0.77 3.14
N GLY A 45 0.08 -0.17 3.58
CA GLY A 45 -0.05 -1.48 2.94
C GLY A 45 -0.97 -1.42 1.73
N VAL A 46 -0.48 -1.87 0.58
CA VAL A 46 -1.23 -1.90 -0.69
C VAL A 46 -1.43 -3.36 -1.11
N LEU A 47 -2.69 -3.79 -1.24
CA LEU A 47 -3.04 -5.10 -1.76
C LEU A 47 -3.46 -4.95 -3.22
N ASP A 48 -2.54 -5.26 -4.14
CA ASP A 48 -2.73 -5.09 -5.58
C ASP A 48 -1.97 -6.22 -6.33
N THR A 49 -1.83 -6.06 -7.64
CA THR A 49 -1.11 -6.90 -8.58
C THR A 49 0.42 -6.86 -8.46
N GLY A 50 0.95 -6.02 -7.57
CA GLY A 50 2.37 -5.87 -7.31
C GLY A 50 2.83 -4.42 -7.43
N ILE A 51 4.13 -4.23 -7.66
CA ILE A 51 4.76 -2.91 -7.78
C ILE A 51 5.82 -2.92 -8.88
N TRP A 52 5.93 -1.83 -9.63
CA TRP A 52 7.05 -1.58 -10.54
C TRP A 52 8.16 -0.84 -9.80
N THR A 53 9.10 -1.58 -9.20
CA THR A 53 10.12 -1.04 -8.29
C THR A 53 11.04 0.01 -8.90
N ASN A 54 11.24 -0.02 -10.22
CA ASN A 54 12.16 0.89 -10.93
C ASN A 54 11.49 2.19 -11.42
N SER A 55 10.27 2.49 -10.94
CA SER A 55 9.56 3.72 -11.32
C SER A 55 10.14 4.90 -10.54
N SER A 56 10.26 6.07 -11.18
CA SER A 56 10.69 7.30 -10.51
C SER A 56 9.79 7.70 -9.33
N SER A 57 8.53 7.27 -9.34
CA SER A 57 7.58 7.49 -8.25
C SER A 57 7.97 6.80 -6.92
N PHE A 58 8.89 5.83 -6.97
CA PHE A 58 9.35 5.06 -5.80
C PHE A 58 10.84 5.27 -5.50
N SER A 59 11.42 6.41 -5.93
CA SER A 59 12.78 6.79 -5.53
C SER A 59 12.87 7.01 -4.02
N ASP A 60 13.90 6.44 -3.38
CA ASP A 60 14.22 6.63 -1.96
C ASP A 60 15.26 7.75 -1.72
N GLU A 61 15.51 8.57 -2.74
CA GLU A 61 16.40 9.73 -2.60
C GLU A 61 15.86 10.68 -1.52
N GLY A 62 16.68 10.95 -0.51
CA GLY A 62 16.29 11.76 0.66
C GLY A 62 15.60 11.00 1.79
N PHE A 63 15.36 9.69 1.65
CA PHE A 63 14.76 8.87 2.72
C PHE A 63 15.80 8.40 3.75
N GLY A 64 15.37 8.37 5.01
CA GLY A 64 16.08 7.70 6.11
C GLY A 64 15.90 6.18 6.06
N PRO A 65 16.43 5.43 7.04
CA PRO A 65 16.22 3.98 7.10
C PRO A 65 14.75 3.63 7.41
N PRO A 66 14.30 2.40 7.08
CA PRO A 66 12.97 1.93 7.43
C PRO A 66 12.67 2.10 8.94
N PRO A 67 11.42 2.45 9.32
CA PRO A 67 11.05 2.60 10.72
C PRO A 67 11.28 1.33 11.52
N GLN A 68 11.81 1.43 12.74
CA GLN A 68 12.12 0.27 13.61
C GLN A 68 10.91 -0.63 13.92
N LYS A 69 9.70 -0.10 13.80
CA LYS A 69 8.45 -0.86 13.98
C LYS A 69 8.13 -1.78 12.80
N TRP A 70 8.79 -1.62 11.65
CA TRP A 70 8.58 -2.45 10.47
C TRP A 70 9.14 -3.85 10.69
N LYS A 71 8.32 -4.87 10.41
CA LYS A 71 8.68 -6.29 10.54
C LYS A 71 8.44 -7.08 9.25
N GLY A 72 8.14 -6.40 8.15
CA GLY A 72 7.94 -7.06 6.86
C GLY A 72 9.27 -7.44 6.23
N THR A 73 9.18 -8.28 5.20
CA THR A 73 10.33 -8.78 4.45
C THR A 73 10.12 -8.56 2.96
N CYS A 74 11.20 -8.42 2.21
CA CYS A 74 11.19 -8.37 0.76
C CYS A 74 11.44 -9.78 0.23
N ASP A 75 10.44 -10.36 -0.41
CA ASP A 75 10.48 -11.74 -0.89
C ASP A 75 10.68 -11.75 -2.40
N ASN A 76 11.76 -12.37 -2.86
CA ASN A 76 12.11 -12.52 -4.28
C ASN A 76 12.34 -11.21 -5.07
N PHE A 77 12.57 -10.08 -4.41
CA PHE A 77 13.05 -8.83 -5.02
C PHE A 77 13.77 -7.93 -4.00
N THR A 78 14.50 -6.92 -4.49
CA THR A 78 15.20 -5.94 -3.66
C THR A 78 14.29 -4.77 -3.30
N CYS A 79 14.11 -4.49 -2.01
CA CYS A 79 13.51 -3.24 -1.55
C CYS A 79 14.55 -2.15 -1.33
N ASN A 80 14.10 -0.91 -1.39
CA ASN A 80 14.82 0.28 -0.98
C ASN A 80 14.53 0.63 0.49
N LYS A 81 14.95 1.84 0.89
CA LYS A 81 14.86 2.33 2.26
C LYS A 81 13.44 2.69 2.70
#